data_AF-A0A6V9YY45-F1
#
_entry.id   AF-A0A6V9YY45-F1
#
_cell.length_a   1.000
_cell.length_b   1.000
_cell.length_c   1.000
_cell.angle_alpha   90.00
_cell.angle_beta   90.00
_cell.angle_gamma   90.00
#
_symmetry.space_group_name_H-M   'P 1'
#
loop_
_entity.id
_entity.type
_entity.pdbx_description
1 polymer ?
#
loop_
_entity_poly.entity_id
_entity_poly.type
_entity_poly.pdbx_seq_one_letter_code
_entity_poly.pdbx_strand_id
1 'polypeptide(L)' 'LNTGGTFDNAISGSGQVVKSGDDALTLSGSNTYTGGTIISGGTLVATNVDALGSGDVTDNATLELNTGGT' A
#
# COMPACT_ATOMS: atom_id res chain seq x y z
N LEU A 1 -13.69 -10.24 4.00
CA LEU A 1 -13.90 -8.79 4.16
C LEU A 1 -13.18 -8.14 2.98
N ASN A 2 -13.93 -7.86 1.92
CA ASN A 2 -13.45 -7.24 0.69
C ASN A 2 -13.80 -5.77 0.80
N THR A 3 -12.83 -4.95 1.17
CA THR A 3 -13.03 -3.50 1.20
C THR A 3 -12.00 -2.90 0.27
N GLY A 4 -12.28 -3.00 -1.03
CA GLY A 4 -11.71 -2.02 -1.93
C GLY A 4 -12.04 -0.61 -1.44
N GLY A 5 -11.14 0.35 -1.64
CA GLY A 5 -11.32 1.70 -1.09
C GLY A 5 -10.05 2.52 -1.08
N THR A 6 -10.12 3.70 -0.47
CA THR A 6 -8.96 4.59 -0.27
C THR A 6 -8.65 4.72 1.21
N PHE A 7 -7.37 4.63 1.54
CA PHE A 7 -6.81 4.93 2.84
C PHE A 7 -5.82 6.10 2.68
N ASP A 8 -6.20 7.25 3.22
CA ASP A 8 -5.54 8.55 3.06
C ASP A 8 -4.81 9.02 4.33
N ASN A 9 -5.05 8.36 5.46
CA ASN A 9 -4.32 8.62 6.70
C ASN A 9 -2.86 8.13 6.62
N ALA A 10 -2.00 8.73 7.44
CA ALA A 10 -0.64 8.27 7.64
C ALA A 10 -0.60 7.01 8.52
N ILE A 11 0.17 6.02 8.10
CA ILE A 11 0.53 4.82 8.86
C ILE A 11 1.98 4.97 9.31
N SER A 12 2.25 4.72 10.60
CA SER A 12 3.58 4.87 11.20
C SER A 12 3.95 3.70 12.11
N GLY A 13 5.24 3.52 12.40
CA GLY A 13 5.74 2.54 13.36
C GLY A 13 6.53 1.40 12.72
N SER A 14 6.92 0.39 13.49
CA SER A 14 7.72 -0.74 12.99
C SER A 14 6.91 -1.88 12.37
N GLY A 15 5.59 -1.73 12.30
CA GLY A 15 4.69 -2.74 11.77
C GLY A 15 4.74 -2.88 10.24
N GLN A 16 4.07 -3.93 9.76
CA GLN A 16 3.93 -4.23 8.33
C GLN A 16 2.52 -3.88 7.87
N VAL A 17 2.40 -3.44 6.61
CA VAL A 17 1.11 -3.33 5.93
C VAL A 17 0.87 -4.59 5.11
N VAL A 18 -0.28 -5.24 5.30
CA VAL A 18 -0.67 -6.44 4.55
C VAL A 18 -1.93 -6.15 3.73
N LYS A 19 -1.78 -6.08 2.41
CA LYS A 19 -2.91 -6.05 1.48
C LYS A 19 -3.36 -7.46 1.15
N SER A 20 -4.57 -7.79 1.60
CA SER A 20 -5.26 -9.06 1.34
C SER A 20 -6.65 -8.80 0.72
N GLY A 21 -7.33 -9.86 0.29
CA GLY A 21 -8.61 -9.77 -0.41
C GLY A 21 -8.47 -9.35 -1.88
N ASP A 22 -9.52 -9.56 -2.65
CA ASP A 22 -9.43 -9.50 -4.12
C ASP A 22 -9.55 -8.09 -4.69
N ASP A 23 -10.16 -7.17 -3.94
CA ASP A 23 -10.41 -5.80 -4.39
C ASP A 23 -9.16 -4.89 -4.34
N ALA A 24 -9.25 -3.74 -5.01
CA ALA A 24 -8.21 -2.72 -5.00
C ALA A 24 -8.25 -1.81 -3.75
N LEU A 25 -7.13 -1.69 -3.05
CA LEU A 25 -6.92 -0.71 -1.99
C LEU A 25 -5.99 0.40 -2.50
N THR A 26 -6.40 1.66 -2.38
CA THR A 26 -5.56 2.82 -2.66
C THR A 26 -4.95 3.35 -1.38
N LEU A 27 -3.62 3.36 -1.29
CA LEU A 27 -2.87 4.10 -0.27
C LEU A 27 -2.48 5.47 -0.82
N SER A 28 -2.82 6.51 -0.06
CA SER A 28 -2.53 7.91 -0.43
C SER A 28 -1.95 8.77 0.68
N GLY A 29 -2.01 8.31 1.94
CA GLY A 29 -1.34 8.99 3.04
C GLY A 29 0.18 8.92 2.96
N SER A 30 0.87 9.87 3.60
CA SER A 30 2.33 9.83 3.77
C SER A 30 2.69 8.86 4.89
N ASN A 31 3.21 7.70 4.50
CA ASN A 31 3.44 6.55 5.37
C ASN A 31 4.90 6.47 5.81
N THR A 32 5.11 6.18 7.10
CA THR A 32 6.44 6.08 7.74
C THR A 32 6.63 4.74 8.44
N TYR A 33 5.79 3.75 8.14
CA TYR A 33 6.00 2.41 8.67
C TYR A 33 7.26 1.78 8.08
N THR A 34 8.00 1.04 8.91
CA THR A 34 9.32 0.50 8.52
C THR A 34 9.33 -1.01 8.31
N GLY A 35 8.27 -1.72 8.70
CA GLY A 35 8.20 -3.18 8.57
C GLY A 35 8.02 -3.68 7.13
N GLY A 36 7.70 -2.80 6.18
CA GLY A 36 7.48 -3.15 4.78
C GLY A 36 6.02 -3.46 4.44
N THR A 37 5.80 -3.86 3.19
CA THR A 37 4.47 -4.09 2.61
C THR A 37 4.38 -5.50 2.03
N ILE A 38 3.33 -6.25 2.36
CA ILE A 38 3.02 -7.54 1.73
C ILE A 38 1.72 -7.40 0.96
N ILE A 39 1.74 -7.73 -0.33
CA ILE A 39 0.55 -7.79 -1.17
C ILE A 39 0.28 -9.28 -1.43
N SER A 40 -0.68 -9.84 -0.70
CA SER A 40 -1.05 -11.26 -0.79
C SER A 40 -2.25 -11.51 -1.70
N GLY A 41 -3.00 -10.47 -2.09
CA GLY A 41 -4.13 -10.57 -3.01
C GLY A 41 -4.68 -9.22 -3.48
N GLY A 42 -5.36 -9.23 -4.61
CA GLY A 42 -5.96 -8.06 -5.25
C GLY A 42 -4.93 -7.02 -5.71
N THR A 43 -5.31 -5.75 -5.66
CA THR A 43 -4.46 -4.63 -6.10
C THR A 43 -4.16 -3.69 -4.94
N LEU A 44 -2.90 -3.29 -4.79
CA LEU A 44 -2.51 -2.14 -3.97
C LEU A 44 -2.15 -0.99 -4.92
N VAL A 45 -2.86 0.13 -4.85
CA VAL A 45 -2.57 1.35 -5.60
C VAL A 45 -1.84 2.32 -4.68
N ALA A 46 -0.60 2.68 -4.99
CA ALA A 46 0.14 3.72 -4.29
C ALA A 46 0.12 5.01 -5.13
N THR A 47 -0.46 6.08 -4.59
CA THR A 47 -0.66 7.34 -5.34
C THR A 47 0.57 8.27 -5.36
N ASN A 48 1.59 7.96 -4.57
CA ASN A 48 2.86 8.67 -4.51
C ASN A 48 3.91 7.74 -3.88
N VAL A 49 5.20 8.12 -3.94
CA VAL A 49 6.28 7.29 -3.37
C VAL A 49 6.16 7.17 -1.85
N ASP A 50 5.68 8.23 -1.18
CA ASP A 50 5.49 8.26 0.27
C ASP A 50 4.24 7.47 0.70
N ALA A 51 3.43 6.96 -0.24
CA ALA A 51 2.28 6.12 0.07
C ALA A 51 2.69 4.70 0.49
N LEU A 52 3.95 4.32 0.29
CA LEU A 52 4.53 3.11 0.85
C LEU A 52 5.50 3.48 1.98
N GLY A 53 5.64 2.58 2.93
CA GLY A 53 6.66 2.68 3.98
C GLY A 53 8.07 2.47 3.43
N SER A 54 9.07 2.58 4.31
CA SER A 54 10.48 2.49 3.92
C SER A 54 11.03 1.05 3.87
N GLY A 55 10.22 0.05 4.22
CA GLY A 55 10.60 -1.36 4.18
C GLY A 55 10.34 -2.02 2.83
N ASP A 56 10.85 -3.24 2.66
CA ASP A 56 10.69 -4.00 1.41
C ASP A 56 9.22 -4.23 1.05
N VAL A 57 8.96 -4.33 -0.26
CA VAL A 57 7.65 -4.71 -0.79
C VAL A 57 7.72 -6.14 -1.30
N THR A 58 6.96 -7.04 -0.68
CA THR A 58 6.71 -8.39 -1.20
C THR A 58 5.41 -8.38 -1.99
N ASP A 59 5.51 -8.35 -3.32
CA ASP A 59 4.36 -8.36 -4.22
C ASP A 59 4.08 -9.77 -4.75
N ASN A 60 3.02 -10.41 -4.26
CA ASN A 60 2.52 -11.69 -4.77
C ASN A 60 1.20 -11.53 -5.55
N ALA A 61 0.79 -10.30 -5.87
CA ALA A 61 -0.43 -10.02 -6.61
C ALA A 61 -0.21 -8.83 -7.58
N THR A 62 -0.73 -7.64 -7.27
CA THR A 62 -0.54 -6.46 -8.11
C THR A 62 -0.27 -5.22 -7.27
N LEU A 63 0.91 -4.62 -7.47
CA LEU A 63 1.21 -3.24 -7.13
C LEU A 63 0.99 -2.31 -8.33
N GLU A 64 0.16 -1.30 -8.17
CA GLU A 64 0.00 -0.19 -9.11
C GLU A 64 0.63 1.08 -8.53
N LEU A 65 1.62 1.64 -9.21
CA LEU A 65 2.23 2.92 -8.85
C LEU A 65 1.60 4.03 -9.70
N ASN A 66 0.69 4.79 -9.10
CA ASN A 66 0.03 5.93 -9.75
C ASN A 66 0.62 7.24 -9.21
N THR A 67 1.91 7.44 -9.41
CA THR A 67 2.66 8.57 -8.83
C THR A 67 2.56 9.88 -9.63
N GLY A 68 1.55 10.02 -10.50
CA GLY A 68 1.35 11.22 -11.32
C GLY A 68 2.62 11.63 -12.07
N GLY A 69 3.05 10.82 -13.03
CA GLY A 69 4.24 11.14 -13.82
C GLY A 69 4.06 12.48 -14.56
N THR A 70 4.89 13.46 -14.23
CA THR A 70 5.19 14.60 -15.12
C THR A 70 6.40 14.28 -15.97
#